data_AF-A0A1Y6CBB9-F1
#
_entry.id   AF-A0A1Y6CBB9-F1
#
_cell.length_a   1.000
_cell.length_b   1.000
_cell.length_c   1.000
_cell.angle_alpha   90.00
_cell.angle_beta   90.00
_cell.angle_gamma   90.00
#
_symmetry.space_group_name_H-M   'P 1'
#
loop_
_entity.id
_entity.type
_entity.pdbx_description
1 polymer ?
#
loop_
_entity_poly.entity_id
_entity_poly.type
_entity_poly.pdbx_seq_one_letter_code
_entity_poly.pdbx_strand_id
1 'polypeptide(L)'
;MNALPRLACWLLPALLCACQREPLHGRFRCPDQNAFSYNRQTQTVELSRAGARYQGFMDEKRQLVWPKNEGDRSLPDTFALSRKDPRQLMLYGGFAGKGLACQSEGGKAAP
;
A
#
# COMPACT_ATOMS: atom_id res chain seq x y z
N MET A 1 -51.09 -32.89 -23.67
CA MET A 1 -50.67 -32.42 -22.33
C MET A 1 -49.15 -32.57 -22.26
N ASN A 2 -48.40 -31.52 -22.60
CA ASN A 2 -46.93 -31.54 -22.57
C ASN A 2 -46.48 -30.54 -21.51
N ALA A 3 -46.03 -31.05 -20.36
CA ALA A 3 -45.55 -30.25 -19.25
C ALA A 3 -44.10 -29.81 -19.51
N LEU A 4 -43.88 -28.50 -19.61
CA LEU A 4 -42.56 -27.88 -19.63
C LEU A 4 -41.94 -27.95 -18.22
N PRO A 5 -40.69 -28.43 -18.06
CA PRO A 5 -40.01 -28.35 -16.78
C PRO A 5 -39.55 -26.91 -16.55
N ARG A 6 -40.14 -26.36 -15.50
CA ARG A 6 -39.82 -25.16 -14.73
C ARG A 6 -38.32 -24.81 -14.70
N LEU A 7 -38.03 -23.58 -15.15
CA LEU A 7 -37.32 -22.54 -14.39
C LEU A 7 -36.33 -23.06 -13.33
N ALA A 8 -35.11 -23.36 -13.73
CA ALA A 8 -34.00 -23.55 -12.80
C ALA A 8 -32.70 -23.05 -13.43
N CYS A 9 -32.52 -21.73 -13.54
CA CYS A 9 -31.22 -21.16 -13.92
C CYS A 9 -31.10 -19.66 -13.56
N TRP A 10 -31.44 -19.25 -12.35
CA TRP A 10 -31.32 -17.83 -11.93
C TRP A 10 -30.79 -17.62 -10.51
N LEU A 11 -29.91 -18.50 -10.03
CA LEU A 11 -29.17 -18.26 -8.79
C LEU A 11 -27.74 -18.73 -8.99
N LEU A 12 -26.85 -17.83 -9.42
CA LEU A 12 -25.41 -17.83 -9.12
C LEU A 12 -24.73 -16.67 -9.90
N PRO A 13 -24.77 -15.44 -9.36
CA PRO A 13 -23.61 -14.58 -9.49
C PRO A 13 -23.28 -13.99 -8.12
N ALA A 14 -22.93 -14.82 -7.14
CA ALA A 14 -22.58 -14.35 -5.80
C ALA A 14 -21.24 -14.87 -5.28
N LEU A 15 -20.40 -15.50 -6.12
CA LEU A 15 -19.11 -16.05 -5.69
C LEU A 15 -17.86 -15.33 -6.21
N LEU A 16 -17.98 -14.22 -6.94
CA LEU A 16 -16.82 -13.50 -7.49
C LEU A 16 -16.34 -12.29 -6.66
N CYS A 17 -16.89 -12.06 -5.47
CA CYS A 17 -16.49 -10.95 -4.58
C CYS A 17 -15.59 -11.37 -3.41
N ALA A 18 -14.80 -12.44 -3.54
CA ALA A 18 -13.79 -12.78 -2.54
C ALA A 18 -12.38 -12.62 -3.12
N CYS A 19 -11.54 -11.84 -2.43
CA CYS A 19 -10.11 -11.59 -2.70
C CYS A 19 -9.74 -10.40 -3.59
N GLN A 20 -10.46 -9.28 -3.53
CA GLN A 20 -9.78 -8.00 -3.75
C GLN A 20 -9.00 -7.65 -2.48
N ARG A 21 -7.71 -8.02 -2.43
CA ARG A 21 -6.77 -7.50 -1.43
C ARG A 21 -6.91 -5.98 -1.43
N GLU A 22 -7.35 -5.40 -0.32
CA GLU A 22 -7.57 -3.96 -0.21
C GLU A 22 -6.34 -3.21 -0.73
N PRO A 23 -6.51 -2.14 -1.53
CA PRO A 23 -5.38 -1.37 -2.03
C PRO A 23 -4.53 -0.82 -0.89
N LEU A 24 -3.20 -0.86 -1.06
CA LEU A 24 -2.29 -0.26 -0.07
C LEU A 24 -2.49 1.24 -0.23
N HIS A 25 -3.14 1.87 0.73
CA HIS A 25 -3.35 3.31 0.70
C HIS A 25 -3.45 3.83 2.12
N GLY A 26 -2.89 5.02 2.35
CA GLY A 26 -3.04 5.73 3.61
C GLY A 26 -1.71 6.07 4.27
N ARG A 27 -1.81 6.55 5.50
CA ARG A 27 -0.69 6.97 6.34
C ARG A 27 -0.32 5.87 7.32
N PHE A 28 0.98 5.71 7.53
CA PHE A 28 1.59 4.72 8.38
C PHE A 28 2.62 5.43 9.26
N ARG A 29 2.64 5.12 10.57
CA ARG A 29 3.72 5.52 11.46
C ARG A 29 4.70 4.39 11.65
N CYS A 30 5.96 4.69 11.45
CA CYS A 30 7.06 3.79 11.74
C CYS A 30 7.72 4.20 13.07
N PRO A 31 8.54 3.32 13.67
CA PRO A 31 9.45 3.68 14.74
C PRO A 31 10.30 4.90 14.39
N ASP A 32 10.77 5.61 15.42
CA ASP A 32 11.65 6.80 15.30
C ASP A 32 10.98 8.04 14.70
N GLN A 33 9.69 8.25 14.97
CA GLN A 33 8.89 9.40 14.49
C GLN A 33 8.80 9.53 12.96
N ASN A 34 9.10 8.45 12.25
CA ASN A 34 8.99 8.44 10.79
C ASN A 34 7.53 8.25 10.40
N ALA A 35 7.04 9.11 9.50
CA ALA A 35 5.70 8.98 8.92
C ALA A 35 5.83 8.63 7.45
N PHE A 36 5.04 7.66 7.02
CA PHE A 36 5.05 7.13 5.67
C PHE A 36 3.64 7.21 5.11
N SER A 37 3.47 7.79 3.93
CA SER A 37 2.18 7.89 3.24
C SER A 37 2.30 7.27 1.86
N TYR A 38 1.35 6.43 1.49
CA TYR A 38 1.31 5.87 0.13
C TYR A 38 -0.02 6.17 -0.54
N ASN A 39 0.06 6.87 -1.68
CA ASN A 39 -1.06 7.11 -2.57
C ASN A 39 -1.01 6.13 -3.76
N ARG A 40 -1.96 5.18 -3.79
CA ARG A 40 -2.06 4.22 -4.89
C ARG A 40 -2.46 4.88 -6.20
N GLN A 41 -3.37 5.86 -6.19
CA GLN A 41 -3.92 6.46 -7.41
C GLN A 41 -2.82 7.12 -8.23
N THR A 42 -1.88 7.77 -7.55
CA THR A 42 -0.75 8.48 -8.18
C THR A 42 0.56 7.71 -8.07
N GLN A 43 0.53 6.50 -7.49
CA GLN A 43 1.71 5.69 -7.15
C GLN A 43 2.79 6.46 -6.38
N THR A 44 2.39 7.48 -5.63
CA THR A 44 3.31 8.41 -4.96
C THR A 44 3.48 8.00 -3.51
N VAL A 45 4.68 8.21 -2.99
CA VAL A 45 5.03 7.94 -1.61
C VAL A 45 5.56 9.21 -0.99
N GLU A 46 5.13 9.50 0.23
CA GLU A 46 5.70 10.58 1.03
C GLU A 46 6.33 9.97 2.29
N LEU A 47 7.58 10.33 2.56
CA LEU A 47 8.31 9.96 3.76
C LEU A 47 8.66 11.22 4.54
N SER A 48 8.22 11.30 5.78
CA SER A 48 8.69 12.29 6.75
C SER A 48 9.69 11.63 7.70
N ARG A 49 10.94 12.10 7.72
CA ARG A 49 12.02 11.56 8.55
C ARG A 49 12.97 12.68 8.96
N ALA A 50 13.37 12.71 10.24
CA ALA A 50 14.33 13.68 10.77
C ALA A 50 14.00 15.15 10.45
N GLY A 51 12.71 15.51 10.42
CA GLY A 51 12.25 16.86 10.06
C GLY A 51 12.24 17.18 8.56
N ALA A 52 12.75 16.29 7.71
CA ALA A 52 12.65 16.38 6.26
C ALA A 52 11.43 15.62 5.73
N ARG A 53 10.91 16.07 4.59
CA ARG A 53 9.92 15.35 3.79
C ARG A 53 10.51 15.05 2.43
N TYR A 54 10.30 13.82 1.99
CA TYR A 54 10.75 13.27 0.72
C TYR A 54 9.55 12.74 -0.03
N GLN A 55 9.49 13.00 -1.34
CA GLN A 55 8.44 12.50 -2.20
C GLN A 55 9.03 11.57 -3.25
N GLY A 56 8.58 10.33 -3.28
CA GLY A 56 9.03 9.29 -4.20
C GLY A 56 7.88 8.68 -4.98
N PHE A 57 8.24 7.76 -5.87
CA PHE A 57 7.29 7.00 -6.67
C PHE A 57 7.54 5.52 -6.47
N MET A 58 6.47 4.73 -6.55
CA MET A 58 6.58 3.29 -6.62
C MET A 58 6.85 2.88 -8.07
N ASP A 59 7.92 2.12 -8.29
CA ASP A 59 8.18 1.52 -9.59
C ASP A 59 7.33 0.26 -9.83
N GLU A 60 7.47 -0.33 -11.02
CA GLU A 60 6.77 -1.56 -11.42
C GLU A 60 7.14 -2.78 -10.56
N LYS A 61 8.33 -2.76 -9.94
CA LYS A 61 8.85 -3.81 -9.04
C LYS A 61 8.47 -3.58 -7.58
N ARG A 62 7.65 -2.56 -7.28
CA ARG A 62 7.26 -2.14 -5.92
C ARG A 62 8.45 -1.65 -5.07
N GLN A 63 9.45 -1.10 -5.73
CA GLN A 63 10.56 -0.39 -5.12
C GLN A 63 10.28 1.11 -5.12
N LEU A 64 10.67 1.78 -4.05
CA LEU A 64 10.60 3.23 -3.98
C LEU A 64 11.75 3.88 -4.72
N VAL A 65 11.43 4.76 -5.65
CA VAL A 65 12.41 5.55 -6.39
C VAL A 65 12.21 7.02 -6.04
N TRP A 66 13.30 7.67 -5.67
CA TRP A 66 13.35 9.09 -5.39
C TRP A 66 13.67 9.88 -6.66
N PRO A 67 12.95 10.98 -6.94
CA PRO A 67 13.28 11.84 -8.07
C PRO A 67 14.66 12.48 -7.85
N LYS A 68 15.53 12.36 -8.86
CA LYS A 68 16.93 12.85 -8.82
C LYS A 68 17.06 14.37 -8.62
N ASN A 69 15.97 15.12 -8.78
CA ASN A 69 15.95 16.58 -8.75
C ASN A 69 15.52 17.17 -7.39
N GLU A 70 15.34 16.38 -6.33
CA GLU A 70 15.22 16.93 -4.97
C GLU A 70 16.61 17.45 -4.53
N GLY A 71 16.94 18.66 -5.01
CA GLY A 71 18.25 19.29 -4.85
C GLY A 71 18.80 19.27 -3.42
N ASP A 72 20.12 19.08 -3.32
CA ASP A 72 21.00 19.15 -2.14
C ASP A 72 20.60 18.38 -0.86
N ARG A 73 19.44 17.73 -0.84
CA ARG A 73 19.05 16.85 0.25
C ARG A 73 19.65 15.47 -0.02
N SER A 74 20.39 14.95 0.95
CA SER A 74 20.73 13.52 0.98
C SER A 74 19.42 12.74 0.92
N LEU A 75 19.14 12.19 -0.26
CA LEU A 75 17.97 11.37 -0.50
C LEU A 75 18.09 10.09 0.33
N PRO A 76 16.98 9.57 0.86
CA PRO A 76 16.99 8.29 1.53
C PRO A 76 17.41 7.21 0.54
N ASP A 77 18.00 6.13 1.03
CA ASP A 77 18.14 4.93 0.23
C ASP A 77 16.78 4.44 -0.29
N THR A 78 16.77 3.85 -1.47
CA THR A 78 15.61 3.10 -1.98
C THR A 78 15.29 1.92 -1.08
N PHE A 79 14.00 1.68 -0.85
CA PHE A 79 13.52 0.54 -0.10
C PHE A 79 12.33 -0.12 -0.81
N ALA A 80 12.11 -1.39 -0.50
CA ALA A 80 10.95 -2.15 -0.93
C ALA A 80 9.85 -2.09 0.12
N LEU A 81 8.61 -2.21 -0.35
CA LEU A 81 7.43 -2.25 0.49
C LEU A 81 6.80 -3.64 0.45
N SER A 82 6.55 -4.21 1.62
CA SER A 82 5.71 -5.39 1.75
C SER A 82 4.58 -5.13 2.72
N ARG A 83 3.38 -5.57 2.37
CA ARG A 83 2.27 -5.58 3.33
C ARG A 83 2.30 -6.90 4.07
N LYS A 84 2.39 -6.83 5.39
CA LYS A 84 2.25 -8.02 6.24
C LYS A 84 0.77 -8.28 6.52
N ASP A 85 0.06 -7.23 6.93
CA ASP A 85 -1.36 -7.26 7.29
C ASP A 85 -2.05 -5.93 6.91
N PRO A 86 -3.39 -5.83 6.90
CA PRO A 86 -4.10 -4.58 6.54
C PRO A 86 -3.67 -3.36 7.37
N ARG A 87 -3.23 -3.59 8.61
CA ARG A 87 -2.78 -2.54 9.54
C ARG A 87 -1.26 -2.39 9.61
N GLN A 88 -0.50 -3.22 8.91
CA GLN A 88 0.96 -3.26 9.05
C GLN A 88 1.67 -3.35 7.71
N LEU A 89 2.54 -2.37 7.50
CA LEU A 89 3.44 -2.26 6.36
C LEU A 89 4.88 -2.50 6.84
N MET A 90 5.64 -3.27 6.08
CA MET A 90 7.06 -3.48 6.30
C MET A 90 7.87 -2.77 5.20
N LEU A 91 8.83 -1.96 5.60
CA LEU A 91 9.85 -1.36 4.74
C LEU A 91 11.11 -2.24 4.78
N TYR A 92 11.76 -2.47 3.64
CA TYR A 92 12.99 -3.27 3.55
C TYR A 92 14.06 -2.57 2.73
N GLY A 93 15.31 -2.62 3.20
CA GLY A 93 16.43 -1.96 2.55
C GLY A 93 16.59 -0.51 2.99
N GLY A 94 17.72 0.08 2.59
CA GLY A 94 18.06 1.44 2.98
C GLY A 94 18.11 1.63 4.49
N PHE A 95 17.51 2.71 4.98
CA PHE A 95 17.42 2.97 6.43
C PHE A 95 16.59 1.96 7.20
N ALA A 96 15.67 1.25 6.55
CA ALA A 96 14.87 0.21 7.18
C ALA A 96 15.65 -1.11 7.36
N GLY A 97 16.85 -1.21 6.76
CA GLY A 97 17.74 -2.35 6.88
C GLY A 97 17.04 -3.67 6.57
N LYS A 98 16.98 -4.57 7.55
CA LYS A 98 16.35 -5.91 7.42
C LYS A 98 14.83 -5.90 7.55
N GLY A 99 14.22 -4.78 7.91
CA GLY A 99 12.78 -4.66 8.08
C GLY A 99 12.39 -3.63 9.12
N LEU A 100 11.64 -2.61 8.72
CA LEU A 100 11.01 -1.64 9.61
C LEU A 100 9.49 -1.78 9.53
N ALA A 101 8.87 -2.06 10.68
CA ALA A 101 7.44 -2.23 10.80
C ALA A 101 6.74 -0.89 11.02
N CYS A 102 5.88 -0.47 10.08
CA CYS A 102 5.03 0.69 10.21
C CYS A 102 3.58 0.27 10.41
N GLN A 103 2.89 0.94 11.31
CA GLN A 103 1.48 0.70 11.59
C GLN A 103 0.64 1.72 10.85
N SER A 104 -0.45 1.27 10.22
CA SER A 104 -1.43 2.16 9.62
C SER A 104 -2.04 3.05 10.71
N GLU A 105 -2.04 4.36 10.48
CA GLU A 105 -2.73 5.30 11.38
C GLU A 105 -4.25 5.19 11.30
N GLY A 106 -4.79 4.43 10.34
CA GLY A 106 -6.13 3.86 10.39
C GLY A 106 -7.24 4.82 10.82
N GLY A 107 -7.63 5.75 9.93
CA GLY A 107 -9.02 6.20 9.90
C GLY A 107 -9.82 5.20 9.05
N LYS A 108 -10.43 4.19 9.70
CA LYS A 108 -11.36 3.17 9.14
C LYS A 108 -10.91 2.45 7.86
N ALA A 109 -10.65 1.15 7.98
CA ALA A 109 -10.95 0.23 6.87
C ALA A 109 -12.40 0.51 6.45
N ALA A 110 -12.61 0.90 5.19
CA ALA A 110 -13.95 1.12 4.69
C ALA A 110 -14.70 -0.22 4.69
N PRO A 111 -15.97 -0.24 5.13
CA PRO A 111 -16.77 -1.46 5.25
C PRO A 111 -17.00 -2.17 3.93
#